data_AF-A0A017SV17-F1
#
_entry.id   AF-A0A017SV17-F1
#
_cell.length_a   1.000
_cell.length_b   1.000
_cell.length_c   1.000
_cell.angle_alpha   90.00
_cell.angle_beta   90.00
_cell.angle_gamma   90.00
#
_symmetry.space_group_name_H-M   'P 1'
#
loop_
_entity.id
_entity.type
_entity.pdbx_description
1 polymer ?
#
loop_
_entity_poly.entity_id
_entity_poly.type
_entity_poly.pdbx_seq_one_letter_code
_entity_poly.pdbx_strand_id
1 'polypeptide(L)'
;MTPERLEKAEALEALKAAGVSLVVVDEAHCISQWGHDFRTAYMFLKEARKALGNPPVMALTATATPEVLGDIRAQLGMKDAEVVSTGIERLGLFFEVHRTVNEAVKYARLLALLREEAGAAIVYTSTVREVEALAERLRGEGVEVARSHGRLRTGERQEAQRQFMEGGCRVMLATKAFGMGIDEANIRCVIHWSFPDSVESYYQEAGRAGRDGEKARASLGRG
;
A
#
# COMPACT_ATOMS: atom_id res chain seq x y z
N MET A 1 11.34 11.95 8.53
CA MET A 1 11.29 11.79 10.01
C MET A 1 10.09 10.93 10.32
N THR A 2 10.21 9.90 11.16
CA THR A 2 9.04 9.07 11.51
C THR A 2 8.32 9.65 12.73
N PRO A 3 7.03 9.34 12.95
CA PRO A 3 6.30 9.76 14.14
C PRO A 3 6.98 9.33 15.44
N GLU A 4 7.50 8.10 15.50
CA GLU A 4 8.19 7.55 16.68
C GLU A 4 9.51 8.29 16.98
N ARG A 5 10.16 8.83 15.94
CA ARG A 5 11.36 9.67 16.13
C ARG A 5 10.99 11.06 16.65
N LEU A 6 9.84 11.59 16.28
CA LEU A 6 9.36 12.91 16.71
C LEU A 6 8.97 12.92 18.20
N GLU A 7 8.60 11.77 18.77
CA GLU A 7 8.36 11.62 20.22
C GLU A 7 9.62 11.90 21.06
N LYS A 8 10.81 11.80 20.47
CA LYS A 8 12.07 12.04 21.18
C LYS A 8 12.29 13.52 21.42
N ALA A 9 12.54 13.91 22.67
CA ALA A 9 12.75 15.30 23.05
C ALA A 9 13.87 15.96 22.25
N GLU A 10 14.96 15.25 21.96
CA GLU A 10 16.08 15.79 21.18
C GLU A 10 15.68 16.15 19.75
N ALA A 11 14.79 15.35 19.14
CA ALA A 11 14.28 15.65 17.80
C ALA A 11 13.39 16.89 17.81
N LEU A 12 12.52 17.02 18.80
CA LEU A 12 11.61 18.16 18.94
C LEU A 12 12.38 19.47 19.20
N GLU A 13 13.39 19.45 20.08
CA GLU A 13 14.23 20.63 20.34
C GLU A 13 15.03 21.06 19.11
N ALA A 14 15.57 20.10 18.35
CA ALA A 14 16.26 20.40 17.09
C ALA A 14 15.32 21.09 16.08
N LEU A 15 14.06 20.65 16.00
CA LEU A 15 13.05 21.26 15.12
C LEU A 15 12.64 22.66 15.60
N LYS A 16 12.47 22.85 16.91
CA LYS A 16 12.20 24.18 17.49
C LYS A 16 13.31 25.16 17.13
N ALA A 17 14.57 24.76 17.32
CA ALA A 17 15.73 25.59 17.01
C ALA A 17 15.82 25.91 15.50
N ALA A 18 15.40 24.99 14.64
CA ALA A 18 15.39 25.18 13.19
C ALA A 18 14.29 26.15 12.70
N GLY A 19 13.25 26.40 13.50
CA GLY A 19 12.14 27.28 13.12
C GLY A 19 11.23 26.68 12.05
N VAL A 20 10.45 25.65 12.40
CA VAL A 20 9.53 24.97 11.48
C VAL A 20 8.41 25.90 11.02
N SER A 21 8.31 26.12 9.70
CA SER A 21 7.27 26.95 9.07
C SER A 21 6.11 26.15 8.47
N LEU A 22 6.25 24.82 8.31
CA LEU A 22 5.22 23.93 7.77
C LEU A 22 5.44 22.51 8.30
N VAL A 23 4.35 21.83 8.65
CA VAL A 23 4.34 20.39 8.96
C VAL A 23 3.56 19.67 7.87
N VAL A 24 4.22 18.70 7.22
CA VAL A 24 3.58 17.81 6.25
C VAL A 24 3.46 16.43 6.87
N VAL A 25 2.23 15.91 6.94
CA VAL A 25 1.93 14.57 7.42
C VAL A 25 1.52 13.72 6.23
N ASP A 26 2.45 12.86 5.80
CA ASP A 26 2.20 11.88 4.75
C ASP A 26 1.48 10.65 5.32
N GLU A 27 0.75 9.92 4.47
CA GLU A 27 -0.10 8.77 4.86
C GLU A 27 -1.00 9.07 6.08
N ALA A 28 -1.62 10.25 6.08
CA ALA A 28 -2.34 10.80 7.23
C ALA A 28 -3.50 9.91 7.71
N HIS A 29 -4.01 8.99 6.89
CA HIS A 29 -5.01 8.01 7.31
C HIS A 29 -4.55 7.13 8.48
N CYS A 30 -3.24 6.93 8.69
CA CYS A 30 -2.67 6.19 9.82
C CYS A 30 -3.00 6.84 11.20
N ILE A 31 -3.45 8.10 11.21
CA ILE A 31 -3.86 8.82 12.43
C ILE A 31 -5.18 8.27 12.98
N SER A 32 -6.08 7.83 12.10
CA SER A 32 -7.43 7.39 12.46
C SER A 32 -7.39 6.00 13.07
N GLN A 33 -8.08 5.82 14.21
CA GLN A 33 -8.27 4.50 14.83
C GLN A 33 -9.18 3.58 14.00
N TRP A 34 -9.98 4.17 13.12
CA TRP A 34 -10.78 3.47 12.12
C TRP A 34 -9.97 3.14 10.87
N GLY A 35 -8.77 3.72 10.74
CA GLY A 35 -7.79 3.35 9.74
C GLY A 35 -7.20 1.97 10.04
N HIS A 36 -7.12 1.15 9.00
CA HIS A 36 -6.54 -0.19 9.03
C HIS A 36 -5.03 -0.23 9.36
N ASP A 37 -4.34 0.93 9.30
CA ASP A 37 -2.92 1.10 9.66
C ASP A 37 -2.73 2.06 10.84
N PHE A 38 -3.68 2.09 11.78
CA PHE A 38 -3.61 2.96 12.96
C PHE A 38 -2.25 2.85 13.67
N ARG A 39 -1.63 4.00 13.91
CA ARG A 39 -0.37 4.10 14.67
C ARG A 39 -0.50 5.10 15.81
N THR A 40 -0.42 4.60 17.03
CA THR A 40 -0.43 5.39 18.27
C THR A 40 0.51 6.59 18.23
N ALA A 41 1.69 6.44 17.60
CA ALA A 41 2.70 7.49 17.50
C ALA A 41 2.18 8.76 16.78
N TYR A 42 1.20 8.63 15.90
CA TYR A 42 0.59 9.78 15.22
C TYR A 42 -0.25 10.65 16.18
N MET A 43 -0.71 10.12 17.31
CA MET A 43 -1.45 10.92 18.30
C MET A 43 -0.59 12.02 18.93
N PHE A 44 0.75 11.86 18.93
CA PHE A 44 1.67 12.89 19.42
C PHE A 44 1.85 14.07 18.47
N LEU A 45 1.41 13.97 17.20
CA LEU A 45 1.59 15.03 16.22
C LEU A 45 0.93 16.34 16.63
N LYS A 46 -0.22 16.28 17.32
CA LYS A 46 -0.93 17.46 17.82
C LYS A 46 -0.08 18.26 18.80
N GLU A 47 0.48 17.56 19.79
CA GLU A 47 1.27 18.17 20.84
C GLU A 47 2.64 18.61 20.32
N ALA A 48 3.26 17.82 19.45
CA ALA A 48 4.48 18.23 18.75
C ALA A 48 4.26 19.52 17.94
N ARG A 49 3.17 19.61 17.18
CA ARG A 49 2.81 20.83 16.43
C ARG A 49 2.65 22.04 17.35
N LYS A 50 1.97 21.89 18.49
CA LYS A 50 1.84 22.97 19.49
C LYS A 50 3.21 23.41 20.01
N ALA A 51 4.07 22.46 20.34
CA ALA A 51 5.43 22.73 20.83
C ALA A 51 6.30 23.43 19.78
N LEU A 52 6.02 23.25 18.49
CA LEU A 52 6.67 23.94 17.38
C LEU A 52 6.07 25.33 17.06
N GLY A 53 5.14 25.83 17.89
CA GLY A 53 4.53 27.15 17.68
C GLY A 53 3.33 27.14 16.74
N ASN A 54 2.67 25.99 16.55
CA ASN A 54 1.50 25.81 15.70
C ASN A 54 1.71 26.20 14.21
N PRO A 55 2.75 25.69 13.53
CA PRO A 55 2.89 25.90 12.10
C PRO A 55 1.65 25.40 11.32
N PRO A 56 1.41 25.91 10.11
CA PRO A 56 0.49 25.32 9.14
C PRO A 56 0.74 23.82 8.98
N VAL A 57 -0.34 23.06 8.73
CA VAL A 57 -0.29 21.62 8.50
C VAL A 57 -0.87 21.30 7.14
N MET A 58 -0.17 20.46 6.39
CA MET A 58 -0.67 19.75 5.22
C MET A 58 -0.74 18.26 5.55
N ALA A 59 -1.87 17.63 5.26
CA ALA A 59 -2.06 16.20 5.44
C ALA A 59 -2.33 15.56 4.08
N LEU A 60 -1.58 14.52 3.74
CA LEU A 60 -1.63 13.85 2.45
C LEU A 60 -2.04 12.38 2.67
N THR A 61 -2.97 11.89 1.87
CA THR A 61 -3.35 10.47 1.87
C THR A 61 -4.07 10.14 0.56
N ALA A 62 -3.85 8.92 0.06
CA ALA A 62 -4.59 8.41 -1.10
C ALA A 62 -6.00 7.93 -0.73
N THR A 63 -6.19 7.51 0.52
CA THR A 63 -7.44 6.93 1.01
C THR A 63 -7.89 7.65 2.27
N ALA A 64 -9.05 8.29 2.23
CA ALA A 64 -9.71 8.85 3.41
C ALA A 64 -11.23 8.83 3.21
N THR A 65 -11.92 8.04 4.03
CA THR A 65 -13.37 8.12 4.17
C THR A 65 -13.75 9.43 4.90
N PRO A 66 -15.02 9.86 4.89
CA PRO A 66 -15.47 11.00 5.68
C PRO A 66 -15.10 10.91 7.17
N GLU A 67 -15.16 9.71 7.76
CA GLU A 67 -14.78 9.45 9.15
C GLU A 67 -13.27 9.62 9.35
N VAL A 68 -12.46 9.02 8.48
CA VAL A 68 -10.99 9.16 8.53
C VAL A 68 -10.57 10.61 8.36
N LEU A 69 -11.21 11.35 7.44
CA LEU A 69 -10.97 12.78 7.24
C LEU A 69 -11.31 13.59 8.50
N GLY A 70 -12.42 13.26 9.17
CA GLY A 70 -12.81 13.85 10.44
C GLY A 70 -11.76 13.64 11.53
N ASP A 71 -11.26 12.41 11.65
CA ASP A 71 -10.21 12.05 12.60
C ASP A 71 -8.90 12.78 12.31
N ILE A 72 -8.44 12.82 11.05
CA ILE A 72 -7.25 13.57 10.64
C ILE A 72 -7.38 15.03 11.08
N ARG A 73 -8.53 15.66 10.80
CA ARG A 73 -8.76 17.06 11.18
C ARG A 73 -8.73 17.26 12.69
N ALA A 74 -9.38 16.39 13.45
CA ALA A 74 -9.45 16.49 14.91
C ALA A 74 -8.07 16.30 15.57
N GLN A 75 -7.33 15.29 15.11
CA GLN A 75 -6.03 14.90 15.66
C GLN A 75 -4.93 15.87 15.25
N LEU A 76 -4.91 16.39 14.01
CA LEU A 76 -3.93 17.39 13.60
C LEU A 76 -4.32 18.83 14.00
N GLY A 77 -5.54 19.05 14.52
CA GLY A 77 -6.04 20.37 14.89
C GLY A 77 -6.30 21.27 13.68
N MET A 78 -6.89 20.71 12.63
CA MET A 78 -7.19 21.37 11.36
C MET A 78 -8.66 21.83 11.31
N LYS A 79 -8.98 22.90 12.04
CA LYS A 79 -10.35 23.41 12.17
C LYS A 79 -10.93 23.88 10.83
N ASP A 80 -10.18 24.69 10.07
CA ASP A 80 -10.63 25.31 8.82
C ASP A 80 -9.79 24.85 7.62
N ALA A 81 -9.40 23.57 7.58
CA ALA A 81 -8.62 23.06 6.46
C ALA A 81 -9.43 23.01 5.16
N GLU A 82 -8.82 23.53 4.11
CA GLU A 82 -9.23 23.26 2.74
C GLU A 82 -9.02 21.77 2.44
N VAL A 83 -10.04 21.13 1.89
CA VAL A 83 -10.00 19.71 1.50
C VAL A 83 -10.03 19.64 -0.02
N VAL A 84 -8.90 19.24 -0.60
CA VAL A 84 -8.78 18.97 -2.03
C VAL A 84 -8.90 17.47 -2.24
N SER A 85 -9.94 17.02 -2.94
CA SER A 85 -10.13 15.62 -3.31
C SER A 85 -10.24 15.50 -4.83
N THR A 86 -9.37 14.71 -5.44
CA THR A 86 -9.36 14.44 -6.87
C THR A 86 -10.25 13.25 -7.27
N GLY A 87 -11.03 12.71 -6.33
CA GLY A 87 -11.86 11.52 -6.55
C GLY A 87 -11.08 10.20 -6.47
N ILE A 88 -11.82 9.09 -6.59
CA ILE A 88 -11.31 7.70 -6.49
C ILE A 88 -11.50 6.92 -7.80
N GLU A 89 -11.85 7.58 -8.90
CA GLU A 89 -12.11 6.88 -10.15
C GLU A 89 -10.81 6.51 -10.86
N ARG A 90 -10.70 5.24 -11.23
CA ARG A 90 -9.61 4.70 -12.03
C ARG A 90 -10.19 4.10 -13.30
N LEU A 91 -10.46 4.96 -14.28
CA LEU A 91 -11.16 4.58 -15.53
C LEU A 91 -10.43 3.49 -16.34
N GLY A 92 -9.10 3.40 -16.23
CA GLY A 92 -8.30 2.34 -16.86
C GLY A 92 -8.24 1.02 -16.06
N LEU A 93 -8.78 0.97 -14.84
CA LEU A 93 -8.67 -0.20 -13.96
C LEU A 93 -9.97 -1.01 -13.94
N PHE A 94 -9.93 -2.21 -14.50
CA PHE A 94 -11.04 -3.15 -14.49
C PHE A 94 -11.02 -4.03 -13.24
N PHE A 95 -12.09 -3.97 -12.44
CA PHE A 95 -12.25 -4.78 -11.24
C PHE A 95 -13.07 -6.05 -11.54
N GLU A 96 -12.57 -7.21 -11.13
CA GLU A 96 -13.28 -8.49 -11.28
C GLU A 96 -13.14 -9.41 -10.07
N VAL A 97 -14.16 -10.24 -9.85
CA VAL A 97 -14.21 -11.23 -8.76
C VAL A 97 -14.45 -12.61 -9.35
N HIS A 98 -13.54 -13.54 -9.04
CA HIS A 98 -13.65 -14.94 -9.45
C HIS A 98 -14.16 -15.77 -8.28
N ARG A 99 -15.36 -16.33 -8.41
CA ARG A 99 -15.90 -17.29 -7.44
C ARG A 99 -15.30 -18.67 -7.72
N THR A 100 -14.64 -19.25 -6.73
CA THR A 100 -13.91 -20.50 -6.85
C THR A 100 -14.38 -21.44 -5.76
N VAL A 101 -14.68 -22.69 -6.11
CA VAL A 101 -15.27 -23.67 -5.17
C VAL A 101 -14.23 -24.38 -4.29
N ASN A 102 -12.95 -24.28 -4.64
CA ASN A 102 -11.83 -24.82 -3.89
C ASN A 102 -10.51 -24.19 -4.37
N GLU A 103 -9.42 -24.48 -3.65
CA GLU A 103 -8.09 -23.96 -3.93
C GLU A 103 -7.53 -24.41 -5.30
N ALA A 104 -7.87 -25.62 -5.76
CA ALA A 104 -7.39 -26.12 -7.06
C ALA A 104 -7.97 -25.29 -8.22
N VAL A 105 -9.27 -25.00 -8.18
CA VAL A 105 -9.95 -24.11 -9.16
C VAL A 105 -9.40 -22.69 -9.05
N LYS A 106 -9.17 -22.21 -7.83
CA LYS A 106 -8.59 -20.89 -7.58
C LYS A 106 -7.19 -20.75 -8.18
N TYR A 107 -6.35 -21.76 -8.01
CA TYR A 107 -5.02 -21.80 -8.61
C TYR A 107 -5.08 -21.87 -10.13
N ALA A 108 -5.95 -22.71 -10.70
CA ALA A 108 -6.13 -22.78 -12.14
C ALA A 108 -6.53 -21.41 -12.72
N ARG A 109 -7.41 -20.66 -12.02
CA ARG A 109 -7.78 -19.32 -12.43
C ARG A 109 -6.64 -18.32 -12.31
N LEU A 110 -5.87 -18.34 -11.22
CA LEU A 110 -4.66 -17.53 -11.07
C LEU A 110 -3.70 -17.78 -12.25
N LEU A 111 -3.41 -19.04 -12.56
CA LEU A 111 -2.50 -19.39 -13.65
C LEU A 111 -3.03 -18.93 -15.02
N ALA A 112 -4.34 -19.04 -15.25
CA ALA A 112 -4.97 -18.51 -16.46
C ALA A 112 -4.82 -16.98 -16.56
N LEU A 113 -5.08 -16.24 -15.47
CA LEU A 113 -4.91 -14.78 -15.44
C LEU A 113 -3.45 -14.37 -15.71
N LEU A 114 -2.49 -15.08 -15.11
CA LEU A 114 -1.08 -14.83 -15.34
C LEU A 114 -0.64 -15.17 -16.77
N ARG A 115 -1.31 -16.09 -17.47
CA ARG A 115 -1.04 -16.42 -18.88
C ARG A 115 -1.72 -15.48 -19.86
N GLU A 116 -2.91 -14.99 -19.52
CA GLU A 116 -3.66 -13.99 -20.31
C GLU A 116 -2.94 -12.64 -20.33
N GLU A 117 -2.25 -12.28 -19.24
CA GLU A 117 -1.54 -11.01 -19.10
C GLU A 117 -0.04 -11.17 -19.34
N ALA A 118 0.49 -10.46 -20.33
CA ALA A 118 1.93 -10.49 -20.64
C ALA A 118 2.74 -9.47 -19.84
N GLY A 119 2.09 -8.45 -19.26
CA GLY A 119 2.75 -7.44 -18.45
C GLY A 119 3.05 -7.87 -17.01
N ALA A 120 3.64 -6.93 -16.27
CA ALA A 120 3.98 -7.12 -14.86
C ALA A 120 2.72 -7.36 -14.02
N ALA A 121 2.81 -8.33 -13.11
CA ALA A 121 1.70 -8.72 -12.24
C ALA A 121 2.13 -8.81 -10.78
N ILE A 122 1.28 -8.32 -9.88
CA ILE A 122 1.44 -8.53 -8.43
C ILE A 122 0.37 -9.53 -7.98
N VAL A 123 0.76 -10.52 -7.18
CA VAL A 123 -0.15 -11.44 -6.52
C VAL A 123 -0.04 -11.26 -5.01
N TYR A 124 -1.08 -10.74 -4.39
CA TYR A 124 -1.16 -10.53 -2.95
C TYR A 124 -1.71 -11.76 -2.22
N THR A 125 -0.99 -12.19 -1.18
CA THR A 125 -1.40 -13.24 -0.25
C THR A 125 -1.43 -12.67 1.18
N SER A 126 -2.16 -13.31 2.09
CA SER A 126 -2.28 -12.83 3.47
C SER A 126 -1.10 -13.29 4.34
N THR A 127 -0.45 -14.40 3.97
CA THR A 127 0.64 -14.96 4.77
C THR A 127 1.93 -15.20 3.98
N VAL A 128 3.05 -15.17 4.71
CA VAL A 128 4.37 -15.57 4.18
C VAL A 128 4.34 -17.01 3.66
N ARG A 129 3.63 -17.91 4.36
CA ARG A 129 3.52 -19.32 3.97
C ARG A 129 2.86 -19.47 2.60
N GLU A 130 1.83 -18.69 2.33
CA GLU A 130 1.17 -18.67 1.02
C GLU A 130 2.09 -18.12 -0.07
N VAL A 131 2.85 -17.05 0.20
CA VAL A 131 3.85 -16.55 -0.77
C VAL A 131 4.80 -17.67 -1.17
N GLU A 132 5.36 -18.39 -0.20
CA GLU A 132 6.32 -19.45 -0.45
C GLU A 132 5.71 -20.64 -1.19
N ALA A 133 4.56 -21.13 -0.72
CA ALA A 133 3.87 -22.27 -1.33
C ALA A 133 3.45 -21.95 -2.77
N LEU A 134 2.95 -20.74 -3.02
CA LEU A 134 2.55 -20.31 -4.35
C LEU A 134 3.75 -20.10 -5.27
N ALA A 135 4.88 -19.60 -4.72
CA ALA A 135 6.12 -19.44 -5.47
C ALA A 135 6.67 -20.78 -5.97
N GLU A 136 6.72 -21.78 -5.08
CA GLU A 136 7.16 -23.13 -5.44
C GLU A 136 6.27 -23.72 -6.53
N ARG A 137 4.95 -23.62 -6.36
CA ARG A 137 3.99 -24.16 -7.32
C ARG A 137 4.08 -23.48 -8.70
N LEU A 138 4.18 -22.15 -8.74
CA LEU A 138 4.31 -21.40 -10.00
C LEU A 138 5.65 -21.66 -10.70
N ARG A 139 6.76 -21.81 -9.97
CA ARG A 139 8.05 -22.20 -10.56
C ARG A 139 8.01 -23.59 -11.16
N GLY A 140 7.29 -24.53 -10.53
CA GLY A 140 7.04 -25.87 -11.09
C GLY A 140 6.32 -25.85 -12.44
N GLU A 141 5.53 -24.81 -12.71
CA GLU A 141 4.84 -24.55 -13.98
C GLU A 141 5.66 -23.68 -14.95
N GLY A 142 6.93 -23.39 -14.63
CA GLY A 142 7.82 -22.57 -15.45
C GLY A 142 7.55 -21.06 -15.38
N VAL A 143 6.81 -20.58 -14.38
CA VAL A 143 6.57 -19.15 -14.16
C VAL A 143 7.66 -18.59 -13.24
N GLU A 144 8.43 -17.65 -13.75
CA GLU A 144 9.41 -16.91 -12.94
C GLU A 144 8.70 -15.91 -12.02
N VAL A 145 9.03 -15.99 -10.72
CA VAL A 145 8.39 -15.20 -9.67
C VAL A 145 9.42 -14.61 -8.71
N ALA A 146 9.31 -13.31 -8.49
CA ALA A 146 9.91 -12.61 -7.36
C ALA A 146 9.03 -12.77 -6.12
N ARG A 147 9.62 -12.60 -4.93
CA ARG A 147 8.91 -12.70 -3.64
C ARG A 147 9.22 -11.48 -2.78
N SER A 148 8.22 -10.94 -2.10
CA SER A 148 8.42 -9.89 -1.10
C SER A 148 7.53 -10.08 0.13
N HIS A 149 8.16 -10.33 1.28
CA HIS A 149 7.47 -10.51 2.55
C HIS A 149 8.38 -10.18 3.74
N GLY A 150 7.79 -10.01 4.92
CA GLY A 150 8.48 -9.51 6.12
C GLY A 150 9.59 -10.41 6.69
N ARG A 151 9.72 -11.66 6.24
CA ARG A 151 10.81 -12.57 6.66
C ARG A 151 12.08 -12.46 5.83
N LEU A 152 12.01 -11.89 4.63
CA LEU A 152 13.20 -11.61 3.83
C LEU A 152 14.02 -10.50 4.48
N ARG A 153 15.34 -10.52 4.31
CA ARG A 153 16.20 -9.40 4.71
C ARG A 153 15.88 -8.19 3.82
N THR A 154 16.18 -6.99 4.31
CA THR A 154 15.96 -5.76 3.55
C THR A 154 16.63 -5.79 2.18
N GLY A 155 17.87 -6.27 2.08
CA GLY A 155 18.58 -6.40 0.81
C GLY A 155 17.92 -7.40 -0.15
N GLU A 156 17.39 -8.52 0.36
CA GLU A 156 16.68 -9.50 -0.48
C GLU A 156 15.37 -8.92 -1.03
N ARG A 157 14.61 -8.17 -0.21
CA ARG A 157 13.41 -7.48 -0.68
C ARG A 157 13.71 -6.42 -1.72
N GLN A 158 14.79 -5.65 -1.51
CA GLN A 158 15.22 -4.62 -2.46
C GLN A 158 15.65 -5.24 -3.79
N GLU A 159 16.39 -6.35 -3.75
CA GLU A 159 16.80 -7.06 -4.96
C GLU A 159 15.61 -7.66 -5.70
N ALA A 160 14.68 -8.32 -4.99
CA ALA A 160 13.46 -8.85 -5.60
C ALA A 160 12.59 -7.73 -6.22
N GLN A 161 12.46 -6.60 -5.53
CA GLN A 161 11.78 -5.42 -6.07
C GLN A 161 12.50 -4.93 -7.32
N ARG A 162 13.83 -4.75 -7.27
CA ARG A 162 14.63 -4.31 -8.42
C ARG A 162 14.46 -5.22 -9.63
N GLN A 163 14.55 -6.54 -9.45
CA GLN A 163 14.33 -7.53 -10.51
C GLN A 163 12.93 -7.43 -11.12
N PHE A 164 11.91 -7.20 -10.30
CA PHE A 164 10.54 -7.02 -10.78
C PHE A 164 10.40 -5.72 -11.61
N MET A 165 10.92 -4.60 -11.10
CA MET A 165 10.84 -3.29 -11.75
C MET A 165 11.64 -3.25 -13.07
N GLU A 166 12.80 -3.90 -13.11
CA GLU A 166 13.66 -3.98 -14.31
C GLU A 166 13.19 -5.04 -15.33
N GLY A 167 12.08 -5.73 -15.05
CA GLY A 167 11.52 -6.77 -15.94
C GLY A 167 12.25 -8.11 -15.90
N GLY A 168 13.17 -8.31 -14.96
CA GLY A 168 13.83 -9.59 -14.69
C GLY A 168 12.90 -10.65 -14.06
N CYS A 169 11.76 -10.23 -13.50
CA CYS A 169 10.67 -11.12 -13.09
C CYS A 169 9.33 -10.46 -13.40
N ARG A 170 8.48 -11.13 -14.17
CA ARG A 170 7.16 -10.60 -14.53
C ARG A 170 6.17 -10.61 -13.36
N VAL A 171 6.30 -11.56 -12.45
CA VAL A 171 5.33 -11.78 -11.37
C VAL A 171 5.98 -11.53 -10.02
N MET A 172 5.37 -10.67 -9.20
CA MET A 172 5.72 -10.49 -7.80
C MET A 172 4.68 -11.17 -6.91
N LEU A 173 5.12 -12.11 -6.07
CA LEU A 173 4.30 -12.69 -5.01
C LEU A 173 4.59 -11.97 -3.70
N ALA A 174 3.57 -11.46 -3.05
CA ALA A 174 3.75 -10.52 -1.96
C ALA A 174 2.70 -10.64 -0.85
N THR A 175 3.11 -10.29 0.37
CA THR A 175 2.14 -9.88 1.41
C THR A 175 1.94 -8.36 1.35
N LYS A 176 0.99 -7.82 2.15
CA LYS A 176 0.76 -6.36 2.31
C LYS A 176 2.05 -5.55 2.55
N ALA A 177 3.09 -6.16 3.10
CA ALA A 177 4.40 -5.53 3.30
C ALA A 177 5.03 -4.99 1.99
N PHE A 178 4.67 -5.54 0.84
CA PHE A 178 5.05 -5.03 -0.47
C PHE A 178 4.09 -3.93 -0.88
N GLY A 179 4.39 -2.67 -0.52
CA GLY A 179 3.47 -1.60 -0.83
C GLY A 179 3.99 -0.16 -0.69
N MET A 180 4.78 0.12 0.34
CA MET A 180 5.34 1.46 0.52
C MET A 180 6.46 1.69 -0.50
N GLY A 181 6.33 2.73 -1.33
CA GLY A 181 7.38 3.17 -2.27
C GLY A 181 7.50 2.35 -3.56
N ILE A 182 6.51 1.52 -3.90
CA ILE A 182 6.42 0.96 -5.25
C ILE A 182 5.80 2.02 -6.15
N ASP A 183 6.55 2.42 -7.17
CA ASP A 183 6.10 3.33 -8.21
C ASP A 183 6.42 2.79 -9.59
N GLU A 184 5.83 1.63 -9.91
CA GLU A 184 5.88 1.09 -11.26
C GLU A 184 4.64 1.53 -12.03
N ALA A 185 4.86 2.23 -13.14
CA ALA A 185 3.78 2.76 -13.94
C ALA A 185 3.03 1.64 -14.68
N ASN A 186 3.75 0.58 -15.05
CA ASN A 186 3.33 -0.39 -16.06
C ASN A 186 2.79 -1.73 -15.52
N ILE A 187 2.38 -1.81 -14.24
CA ILE A 187 1.73 -3.01 -13.70
C ILE A 187 0.38 -3.21 -14.41
N ARG A 188 0.21 -4.36 -15.06
CA ARG A 188 -1.01 -4.69 -15.83
C ARG A 188 -2.03 -5.46 -15.02
N CYS A 189 -1.60 -6.21 -14.02
CA CYS A 189 -2.50 -7.02 -13.22
C CYS A 189 -2.14 -7.02 -11.74
N VAL A 190 -3.13 -6.80 -10.88
CA VAL A 190 -3.04 -7.06 -9.44
C VAL A 190 -4.04 -8.14 -9.10
N ILE A 191 -3.57 -9.25 -8.54
CA ILE A 191 -4.37 -10.42 -8.20
C ILE A 191 -4.34 -10.62 -6.69
N HIS A 192 -5.50 -10.58 -6.07
CA HIS A 192 -5.64 -10.90 -4.66
C HIS A 192 -5.94 -12.39 -4.54
N TRP A 193 -4.88 -13.16 -4.23
CA TRP A 193 -5.02 -14.56 -3.86
C TRP A 193 -5.77 -14.66 -2.54
N SER A 194 -5.41 -13.87 -1.54
CA SER A 194 -6.14 -13.79 -0.26
C SER A 194 -6.93 -12.50 -0.19
N PHE A 195 -8.04 -12.49 0.56
CA PHE A 195 -8.78 -11.26 0.80
C PHE A 195 -7.90 -10.27 1.58
N PRO A 196 -7.85 -8.99 1.16
CA PRO A 196 -7.24 -7.93 1.98
C PRO A 196 -8.02 -7.74 3.28
N ASP A 197 -7.35 -7.17 4.28
CA ASP A 197 -7.92 -6.95 5.61
C ASP A 197 -9.04 -5.90 5.61
N SER A 198 -9.09 -5.04 4.58
CA SER A 198 -10.10 -3.99 4.44
C SER A 198 -10.31 -3.58 2.97
N VAL A 199 -11.39 -2.84 2.71
CA VAL A 199 -11.69 -2.30 1.37
C VAL A 199 -10.65 -1.25 0.96
N GLU A 200 -10.16 -0.47 1.93
CA GLU A 200 -9.09 0.52 1.71
C GLU A 200 -7.79 -0.18 1.31
N SER A 201 -7.43 -1.27 1.99
CA SER A 201 -6.26 -2.09 1.64
C SER A 201 -6.42 -2.61 0.21
N TYR A 202 -7.58 -3.20 -0.11
CA TYR A 202 -7.89 -3.67 -1.45
C TYR A 202 -7.74 -2.58 -2.50
N TYR A 203 -8.30 -1.39 -2.24
CA TYR A 203 -8.25 -0.29 -3.19
C TYR A 203 -6.82 0.25 -3.39
N GLN A 204 -6.04 0.36 -2.31
CA GLN A 204 -4.64 0.78 -2.37
C GLN A 204 -3.76 -0.22 -3.12
N GLU A 205 -3.96 -1.52 -2.86
CA GLU A 205 -3.27 -2.62 -3.53
C GLU A 205 -3.65 -2.72 -5.01
N ALA A 206 -4.95 -2.75 -5.32
CA ALA A 206 -5.48 -2.75 -6.68
C ALA A 206 -5.02 -1.52 -7.48
N GLY A 207 -4.97 -0.35 -6.84
CA GLY A 207 -4.56 0.91 -7.45
C GLY A 207 -3.10 0.97 -7.91
N ARG A 208 -2.30 -0.07 -7.62
CA ARG A 208 -0.95 -0.22 -8.18
C ARG A 208 -0.96 -0.57 -9.66
N ALA A 209 -2.02 -1.20 -10.15
CA ALA A 209 -2.19 -1.49 -11.56
C ALA A 209 -2.52 -0.22 -12.34
N GLY A 210 -1.99 -0.10 -13.57
CA GLY A 210 -2.36 0.94 -14.54
C GLY A 210 -2.10 2.36 -14.05
N ARG A 211 -0.91 2.64 -13.51
CA ARG A 211 -0.52 3.99 -13.07
C ARG A 211 -0.14 4.90 -14.24
N ASP A 212 0.28 4.31 -15.35
CA ASP A 212 0.44 4.95 -16.66
C ASP A 212 -0.89 5.37 -17.32
N GLY A 213 -2.04 5.01 -16.72
CA GLY A 213 -3.37 5.30 -17.27
C GLY A 213 -3.84 4.29 -18.33
N GLU A 214 -2.99 3.33 -18.70
CA GLU A 214 -3.37 2.25 -19.61
C GLU A 214 -4.27 1.22 -18.94
N LYS A 215 -4.91 0.37 -19.76
CA LYS A 215 -5.80 -0.67 -19.25
C LYS A 215 -5.05 -1.63 -18.34
N ALA A 216 -5.61 -1.85 -17.15
CA ALA A 216 -5.10 -2.80 -16.18
C ALA A 216 -6.25 -3.49 -15.45
N ARG A 217 -5.93 -4.57 -14.73
CA ARG A 217 -6.89 -5.45 -14.10
C ARG A 217 -6.61 -5.61 -12.61
N ALA A 218 -7.66 -5.58 -11.80
CA ALA A 218 -7.63 -5.97 -10.40
C ALA A 218 -8.57 -7.16 -10.18
N SER A 219 -8.00 -8.33 -9.92
CA SER A 219 -8.75 -9.58 -9.74
C SER A 219 -8.77 -10.01 -8.28
N LEU A 220 -9.90 -10.54 -7.81
CA LEU A 220 -10.04 -11.10 -6.45
C LEU A 220 -10.57 -12.54 -6.52
N GLY A 221 -9.81 -13.49 -5.95
CA GLY A 221 -10.23 -14.87 -5.84
C GLY A 221 -11.07 -15.13 -4.59
N ARG A 222 -12.38 -15.30 -4.75
CA ARG A 222 -13.31 -15.64 -3.66
C ARG A 222 -13.48 -17.15 -3.56
N GLY A 223 -12.88 -17.74 -2.52
CA GLY A 223 -13.14 -19.12 -2.08
C GLY A 223 -14.48 -19.26 -1.36
#